data_AF-A0A7S3DS50-F1
#
_entry.id   AF-A0A7S3DS50-F1
#
_cell.length_a   1.000
_cell.length_b   1.000
_cell.length_c   1.000
_cell.angle_alpha   90.00
_cell.angle_beta   90.00
_cell.angle_gamma   90.00
#
_symmetry.space_group_name_H-M   'P 1'
#
loop_
_entity.id
_entity.type
_entity.pdbx_description
1 polymer ?
#
loop_
_entity_poly.entity_id
_entity_poly.type
_entity_poly.pdbx_seq_one_letter_code
_entity_poly.pdbx_strand_id
1 'polypeptide(L)'
;MAQITMMVPAARRRLSRTGGPWTVDAASCLLLLVSLFQGNPIEAWTSTSSRSRAPATRISSTTTLWGTSLFDTLTATSPIMAAFEAHTQGQDALERGATNAAVQHYQTATQLHPTADRYFRWGHALEENGESLPAIDAFATALEMATDNHDMELMRDVHLKLAHLWSEHVGDYEQALSHVDTVLSMELSNDNNDDDDGAVEEDAVAMDQKAFFLAATGQFEQAIALWDQALTLKEAAPKGSRAKEVEEDAKLYRAMAHYILLREGDNEQDNNNNADIVAMTQEQPHKVESWNYVLQHPPTTSTNVWHQRLFSGTATLLQDALQAARPDGLICEFGVFHGKSIRLLASLVDASTTIDGFDTFEGIPEEWGDEPAGSYTAAAEIPQRCPANVQFHVGLFAETLPQYVQSTNPATTPVRLINVDCDLYQGTVEIMEFLAPRIGPGTVIVFDEYLMTPTWVDDEYKAFQEAVQKFGWEYEYLAYSLFSKQAVVRITKSDSFVGPAMD
;
A
#
# COMPACT_ATOMS: atom_id res chain seq x y z
N MET A 1 28.94 43.61 -10.60
CA MET A 1 27.91 44.64 -10.32
C MET A 1 26.88 44.64 -11.43
N ALA A 2 25.69 44.12 -11.13
CA ALA A 2 24.39 44.59 -11.60
C ALA A 2 23.33 43.70 -10.93
N GLN A 3 22.72 44.19 -9.84
CA GLN A 3 21.51 43.60 -9.27
C GLN A 3 20.36 43.83 -10.26
N ILE A 4 19.63 42.78 -10.61
CA ILE A 4 18.33 42.91 -11.27
C ILE A 4 17.28 42.62 -10.20
N THR A 5 16.66 43.69 -9.71
CA THR A 5 15.49 43.66 -8.83
C THR A 5 14.26 43.37 -9.69
N MET A 6 13.61 42.22 -9.50
CA MET A 6 12.28 41.97 -10.08
C MET A 6 11.20 42.57 -9.17
N MET A 7 10.54 43.64 -9.62
CA MET A 7 9.24 44.07 -9.11
C MET A 7 8.16 43.37 -9.94
N VAL A 8 7.34 42.55 -9.30
CA VAL A 8 6.10 42.00 -9.90
C VAL A 8 4.93 42.90 -9.51
N PRO A 9 4.19 43.51 -10.45
CA PRO A 9 2.99 44.25 -10.12
C PRO A 9 1.83 43.31 -9.78
N ALA A 10 1.16 43.59 -8.67
CA ALA A 10 -0.09 42.94 -8.28
C ALA A 10 -1.20 43.19 -9.32
N ALA A 11 -1.71 42.13 -9.93
CA ALA A 11 -2.92 42.15 -10.74
C ALA A 11 -3.90 41.07 -10.24
N ARG A 12 -4.74 41.43 -9.26
CA ARG A 12 -5.97 40.70 -8.95
C ARG A 12 -6.93 40.82 -10.14
N ARG A 13 -7.32 39.71 -10.78
CA ARG A 13 -8.61 39.54 -11.47
C ARG A 13 -8.98 38.06 -11.60
N ARG A 14 -10.23 37.78 -11.20
CA ARG A 14 -10.92 36.49 -11.09
C ARG A 14 -10.88 35.65 -12.36
N LEU A 15 -10.68 34.34 -12.20
CA LEU A 15 -11.11 33.31 -13.15
C LEU A 15 -11.89 32.23 -12.40
N SER A 16 -13.09 31.94 -12.89
CA SER A 16 -14.05 30.99 -12.35
C SER A 16 -13.64 29.54 -12.63
N ARG A 17 -13.84 28.65 -11.65
CA ARG A 17 -13.73 27.19 -11.74
C ARG A 17 -14.65 26.62 -12.84
N THR A 18 -14.06 26.04 -13.88
CA THR A 18 -14.61 24.91 -14.66
C THR A 18 -13.43 24.08 -15.17
N GLY A 19 -13.43 22.78 -14.88
CA GLY A 19 -12.28 21.88 -14.90
C GLY A 19 -11.65 21.50 -16.25
N GLY A 20 -10.48 20.86 -16.12
CA GLY A 20 -9.62 20.30 -17.17
C GLY A 20 -8.13 20.53 -16.83
N PRO A 21 -7.21 19.58 -17.11
CA PRO A 21 -5.79 19.79 -16.85
C PRO A 21 -5.23 20.87 -17.77
N TRP A 22 -4.45 21.80 -17.20
CA TRP A 22 -3.76 22.83 -17.96
C TRP A 22 -2.63 22.19 -18.76
N THR A 23 -2.89 21.83 -20.01
CA THR A 23 -1.82 21.63 -20.99
C THR A 23 -1.28 22.99 -21.37
N VAL A 24 -0.21 23.42 -20.69
CA VAL A 24 0.63 24.49 -21.24
C VAL A 24 1.40 23.85 -22.39
N ASP A 25 0.96 24.12 -23.62
CA ASP A 25 1.60 23.64 -24.84
C ASP A 25 3.10 23.93 -24.77
N ALA A 26 3.91 22.86 -24.78
CA ALA A 26 5.37 22.93 -24.67
C ALA A 26 5.98 23.88 -25.72
N ALA A 27 5.33 24.06 -26.88
CA ALA A 27 5.74 25.02 -27.90
C ALA A 27 5.61 26.48 -27.43
N SER A 28 4.64 26.79 -26.57
CA SER A 28 4.38 28.15 -26.06
C SER A 28 5.38 28.56 -24.97
N CYS A 29 5.80 27.64 -24.11
CA CYS A 29 6.89 27.87 -23.14
C CYS A 29 8.25 27.98 -23.83
N LEU A 30 8.48 27.22 -24.90
CA LEU A 30 9.72 27.27 -25.69
C LEU A 30 9.89 28.62 -26.40
N LEU A 31 8.81 29.21 -26.93
CA LEU A 31 8.82 30.54 -27.57
C LEU A 31 9.14 31.67 -26.58
N LEU A 32 8.71 31.53 -25.33
CA LEU A 32 9.00 32.48 -24.24
C LEU A 32 10.48 32.42 -23.81
N LEU A 33 11.06 31.22 -23.71
CA LEU A 33 12.48 31.02 -23.37
C LEU A 33 13.42 31.46 -24.51
N VAL A 34 13.09 31.18 -25.77
CA VAL A 34 13.89 31.60 -26.93
C VAL A 34 13.85 33.13 -27.11
N SER A 35 12.71 33.78 -26.85
CA SER A 35 12.61 35.25 -26.92
C SER A 35 13.40 35.97 -25.82
N LEU A 36 13.46 35.39 -24.62
CA LEU A 36 14.24 35.93 -23.49
C LEU A 36 15.75 35.83 -23.70
N PHE A 37 16.24 34.80 -24.40
CA PHE A 37 17.66 34.65 -24.73
C PHE A 37 18.13 35.50 -25.93
N GLN A 38 17.21 35.91 -26.83
CA GLN A 38 17.56 36.68 -28.04
C GLN A 38 17.34 38.19 -27.92
N GLY A 39 16.87 38.70 -26.77
CA GLY A 39 16.81 40.14 -26.50
C GLY A 39 15.85 40.94 -27.40
N ASN A 40 14.82 40.30 -27.98
CA ASN A 40 13.82 40.99 -28.78
C ASN A 40 12.59 41.38 -27.93
N PRO A 41 12.07 42.61 -28.05
CA PRO A 41 10.89 43.04 -27.30
C PRO A 41 9.61 42.36 -27.83
N ILE A 42 8.78 41.85 -26.93
CA ILE A 42 7.44 41.35 -27.23
C ILE A 42 6.48 42.56 -27.28
N GLU A 43 5.97 42.89 -28.46
CA GLU A 43 4.90 43.91 -28.60
C GLU A 43 3.56 43.34 -28.09
N ALA A 44 2.96 44.05 -27.14
CA ALA A 44 1.65 43.74 -26.57
C ALA A 44 0.53 43.96 -27.61
N TRP A 45 -0.17 42.90 -27.99
CA TRP A 45 -1.39 43.01 -28.79
C TRP A 45 -2.56 43.48 -27.92
N THR A 46 -2.95 44.74 -28.05
CA THR A 46 -4.24 45.25 -27.57
C THR A 46 -5.35 44.85 -28.53
N SER A 47 -6.39 44.17 -28.03
CA SER A 47 -7.56 43.79 -28.82
C SER A 47 -8.44 45.00 -29.16
N THR A 48 -8.63 45.29 -30.44
CA THR A 48 -9.81 46.04 -30.93
C THR A 48 -10.55 45.22 -31.97
N SER A 49 -11.85 45.12 -31.76
CA SER A 49 -12.84 44.39 -32.54
C SER A 49 -12.95 44.85 -34.00
N SER A 50 -13.00 43.92 -34.96
CA SER A 50 -14.00 43.96 -36.04
C SER A 50 -14.09 42.62 -36.77
N ARG A 51 -15.31 42.25 -37.15
CA ARG A 51 -15.69 41.04 -37.90
C ARG A 51 -15.27 41.17 -39.37
N SER A 52 -14.61 40.14 -39.91
CA SER A 52 -14.87 39.69 -41.29
C SER A 52 -14.42 38.24 -41.49
N ARG A 53 -15.15 37.53 -42.36
CA ARG A 53 -15.11 36.08 -42.62
C ARG A 53 -14.45 35.86 -43.99
N ALA A 54 -13.42 34.99 -44.07
CA ALA A 54 -13.04 34.11 -45.21
C ALA A 54 -11.51 33.86 -45.28
N PRO A 55 -11.02 32.79 -45.94
CA PRO A 55 -11.41 31.39 -45.88
C PRO A 55 -10.26 30.51 -45.34
N ALA A 56 -10.60 29.30 -44.91
CA ALA A 56 -9.65 28.30 -44.41
C ALA A 56 -8.59 27.95 -45.46
N THR A 57 -7.35 28.37 -45.22
CA THR A 57 -6.16 27.88 -45.91
C THR A 57 -5.57 26.76 -45.07
N ARG A 58 -5.61 25.56 -45.64
CA ARG A 58 -4.99 24.34 -45.12
C ARG A 58 -3.48 24.56 -45.09
N ILE A 59 -2.90 24.80 -43.90
CA ILE A 59 -1.45 24.79 -43.74
C ILE A 59 -1.04 23.31 -43.71
N SER A 60 -0.48 22.85 -44.83
CA SER A 60 0.19 21.56 -44.93
C SER A 60 1.43 21.54 -44.04
N SER A 61 1.60 20.45 -43.30
CA SER A 61 2.78 20.09 -42.52
C SER A 61 4.06 20.29 -43.33
N THR A 62 4.90 21.22 -42.89
CA THR A 62 6.33 21.24 -43.20
C THR A 62 7.08 20.95 -41.91
N THR A 63 6.79 19.77 -41.36
CA THR A 63 7.58 19.13 -40.32
C THR A 63 8.76 18.45 -41.00
N THR A 64 9.81 19.18 -41.41
CA THR A 64 11.09 18.53 -41.69
C THR A 64 12.25 19.51 -41.68
N LEU A 65 13.30 19.11 -40.95
CA LEU A 65 14.74 19.40 -41.15
C LEU A 65 15.50 20.34 -40.20
N TRP A 66 14.92 20.89 -39.12
CA TRP A 66 15.73 21.63 -38.12
C TRP A 66 15.31 21.41 -36.64
N GLY A 67 14.49 20.39 -36.33
CA GLY A 67 13.90 20.21 -35.00
C GLY A 67 14.50 19.10 -34.11
N THR A 68 15.01 18.02 -34.70
CA THR A 68 15.50 16.87 -33.92
C THR A 68 16.91 17.12 -33.39
N SER A 69 17.81 17.61 -34.25
CA SER A 69 19.22 17.83 -33.89
C SER A 69 19.43 18.78 -32.71
N LEU A 70 18.69 19.90 -32.60
CA LEU A 70 18.92 20.85 -31.50
C LEU A 70 18.33 20.36 -30.18
N PHE A 71 17.19 19.68 -30.22
CA PHE A 71 16.54 19.08 -29.05
C PHE A 71 17.38 17.92 -28.51
N ASP A 72 17.83 17.01 -29.38
CA ASP A 72 18.73 15.90 -29.03
C ASP A 72 20.10 16.40 -28.51
N THR A 73 20.57 17.56 -28.99
CA THR A 73 21.83 18.16 -28.49
C THR A 73 21.63 18.91 -27.17
N LEU A 74 20.46 19.50 -26.93
CA LEU A 74 20.10 20.20 -25.68
C LEU A 74 19.78 19.23 -24.54
N THR A 75 19.09 18.12 -24.82
CA THR A 75 18.90 17.01 -23.86
C THR A 75 20.23 16.34 -23.52
N ALA A 76 21.13 16.18 -24.49
CA ALA A 76 22.47 15.65 -24.27
C ALA A 76 23.41 16.57 -23.45
N THR A 77 23.03 17.82 -23.15
CA THR A 77 23.93 18.79 -22.46
C THR A 77 23.38 19.44 -21.18
N SER A 78 22.09 19.30 -20.86
CA SER A 78 21.52 19.84 -19.62
C SER A 78 21.09 18.72 -18.65
N PRO A 79 21.75 18.58 -17.49
CA PRO A 79 21.34 17.63 -16.44
C PRO A 79 19.88 17.81 -16.01
N ILE A 80 19.37 19.05 -16.05
CA ILE A 80 17.98 19.36 -15.68
C ILE A 80 17.00 18.80 -16.73
N MET A 81 17.31 18.93 -18.03
CA MET A 81 16.46 18.40 -19.09
C MET A 81 16.48 16.88 -19.11
N ALA A 82 17.66 16.27 -18.92
CA ALA A 82 17.79 14.83 -18.78
C ALA A 82 17.03 14.30 -17.55
N ALA A 83 17.07 15.03 -16.42
CA ALA A 83 16.29 14.69 -15.23
C ALA A 83 14.78 14.81 -15.46
N PHE A 84 14.33 15.79 -16.25
CA PHE A 84 12.93 15.94 -16.63
C PHE A 84 12.46 14.78 -17.51
N GLU A 85 13.25 14.41 -18.53
CA GLU A 85 12.94 13.27 -19.40
C GLU A 85 12.88 11.95 -18.62
N ALA A 86 13.88 11.69 -17.76
CA ALA A 86 13.88 10.50 -16.90
C ALA A 86 12.67 10.48 -15.95
N HIS A 87 12.27 11.63 -15.42
CA HIS A 87 11.06 11.72 -14.60
C HIS A 87 9.79 11.37 -15.38
N THR A 88 9.63 11.88 -16.60
CA THR A 88 8.48 11.55 -17.46
C THR A 88 8.45 10.06 -17.80
N GLN A 89 9.60 9.47 -18.12
CA GLN A 89 9.71 8.03 -18.35
C GLN A 89 9.33 7.21 -17.10
N GLY A 90 9.69 7.69 -15.91
CA GLY A 90 9.29 7.09 -14.64
C GLY A 90 7.77 7.10 -14.44
N GLN A 91 7.12 8.22 -14.75
CA GLN A 91 5.67 8.35 -14.68
C GLN A 91 4.98 7.41 -15.67
N ASP A 92 5.40 7.42 -16.94
CA ASP A 92 4.86 6.55 -17.99
C ASP A 92 5.07 5.05 -17.69
N ALA A 93 6.12 4.71 -16.94
CA ALA A 93 6.37 3.34 -16.49
C ALA A 93 5.41 2.94 -15.36
N LEU A 94 5.19 3.81 -14.36
CA LEU A 94 4.20 3.55 -13.29
C LEU A 94 2.78 3.42 -13.83
N GLU A 95 2.37 4.30 -14.75
CA GLU A 95 1.04 4.24 -15.37
C GLU A 95 0.79 2.93 -16.13
N ARG A 96 1.86 2.22 -16.54
CA ARG A 96 1.80 0.91 -17.19
C ARG A 96 2.04 -0.28 -16.24
N GLY A 97 2.22 -0.03 -14.94
CA GLY A 97 2.56 -1.07 -13.96
C GLY A 97 4.00 -1.60 -14.03
N ALA A 98 4.88 -0.98 -14.83
CA ALA A 98 6.29 -1.37 -14.96
C ALA A 98 7.12 -0.76 -13.83
N THR A 99 6.86 -1.20 -12.60
CA THR A 99 7.38 -0.61 -11.36
C THR A 99 8.90 -0.69 -11.24
N ASN A 100 9.55 -1.76 -11.73
CA ASN A 100 11.02 -1.81 -11.73
C ASN A 100 11.63 -0.73 -12.63
N ALA A 101 11.06 -0.53 -13.83
CA ALA A 101 11.51 0.50 -14.75
C ALA A 101 11.26 1.90 -14.18
N ALA A 102 10.09 2.12 -13.58
CA ALA A 102 9.75 3.37 -12.93
C ALA A 102 10.77 3.77 -11.86
N VAL A 103 11.15 2.84 -10.98
CA VAL A 103 12.17 3.08 -9.97
C VAL A 103 13.49 3.51 -10.63
N GLN A 104 13.97 2.80 -11.66
CA GLN A 104 15.24 3.12 -12.30
C GLN A 104 15.21 4.52 -12.95
N HIS A 105 14.10 4.88 -13.59
CA HIS A 105 13.90 6.19 -14.19
C HIS A 105 13.87 7.31 -13.14
N TYR A 106 13.13 7.14 -12.05
CA TYR A 106 13.11 8.12 -10.96
C TYR A 106 14.45 8.23 -10.24
N GLN A 107 15.15 7.12 -10.02
CA GLN A 107 16.51 7.12 -9.48
C GLN A 107 17.48 7.90 -10.39
N THR A 108 17.35 7.73 -11.70
CA THR A 108 18.14 8.51 -12.67
C THR A 108 17.81 10.00 -12.59
N ALA A 109 16.52 10.33 -12.48
CA ALA A 109 16.06 11.71 -12.35
C ALA A 109 16.58 12.39 -11.08
N THR A 110 16.59 11.70 -9.93
CA THR A 110 17.13 12.21 -8.67
C THR A 110 18.64 12.40 -8.72
N GLN A 111 19.39 11.49 -9.37
CA GLN A 111 20.84 11.62 -9.55
C GLN A 111 21.23 12.80 -10.46
N LEU A 112 20.43 13.08 -11.48
CA LEU A 112 20.71 14.16 -12.44
C LEU A 112 20.32 15.55 -11.91
N HIS A 113 19.20 15.65 -11.20
CA HIS A 113 18.75 16.89 -10.58
C HIS A 113 17.90 16.61 -9.33
N PRO A 114 18.51 16.56 -8.14
CA PRO A 114 17.80 16.22 -6.90
C PRO A 114 16.85 17.35 -6.50
N THR A 115 15.59 16.99 -6.21
CA THR A 115 14.56 17.89 -5.66
C THR A 115 13.63 17.08 -4.73
N ALA A 116 13.02 17.73 -3.75
CA ALA A 116 12.08 17.08 -2.83
C ALA A 116 10.98 16.28 -3.57
N ASP A 117 10.31 16.89 -4.54
CA ASP A 117 9.29 16.21 -5.38
C ASP A 117 9.82 14.97 -6.13
N ARG A 118 11.08 14.96 -6.57
CA ARG A 118 11.63 13.79 -7.28
C ARG A 118 11.93 12.65 -6.31
N TYR A 119 12.40 12.96 -5.11
CA TYR A 119 12.58 11.96 -4.06
C TYR A 119 11.23 11.41 -3.58
N PHE A 120 10.22 12.27 -3.45
CA PHE A 120 8.86 11.84 -3.13
C PHE A 120 8.30 10.88 -4.19
N ARG A 121 8.39 11.21 -5.48
CA ARG A 121 7.96 10.31 -6.57
C ARG A 121 8.78 9.04 -6.67
N TRP A 122 10.07 9.11 -6.37
CA TRP A 122 10.90 7.92 -6.30
C TRP A 122 10.49 7.02 -5.13
N GLY A 123 10.20 7.60 -3.96
CA GLY A 123 9.64 6.90 -2.80
C GLY A 123 8.34 6.18 -3.12
N HIS A 124 7.42 6.86 -3.82
CA HIS A 124 6.20 6.23 -4.34
C HIS A 124 6.49 5.05 -5.27
N ALA A 125 7.38 5.23 -6.25
CA ALA A 125 7.73 4.13 -7.15
C ALA A 125 8.37 2.94 -6.42
N LEU A 126 9.14 3.19 -5.35
CA LEU A 126 9.73 2.17 -4.50
C LEU A 126 8.67 1.43 -3.67
N GLU A 127 7.72 2.16 -3.09
CA GLU A 127 6.58 1.61 -2.34
C GLU A 127 5.74 0.68 -3.24
N GLU A 128 5.35 1.15 -4.42
CA GLU A 128 4.61 0.34 -5.41
C GLU A 128 5.42 -0.88 -5.87
N ASN A 129 6.76 -0.77 -5.95
CA ASN A 129 7.65 -1.90 -6.27
C ASN A 129 7.89 -2.86 -5.08
N GLY A 130 7.18 -2.68 -3.95
CA GLY A 130 7.33 -3.51 -2.75
C GLY A 130 8.63 -3.27 -1.96
N GLU A 131 9.35 -2.18 -2.23
CA GLU A 131 10.63 -1.84 -1.62
C GLU A 131 10.47 -0.80 -0.50
N SER A 132 9.83 -1.24 0.57
CA SER A 132 9.42 -0.41 1.71
C SER A 132 10.57 0.36 2.37
N LEU A 133 11.70 -0.30 2.66
CA LEU A 133 12.82 0.36 3.36
C LEU A 133 13.49 1.43 2.48
N PRO A 134 13.84 1.15 1.20
CA PRO A 134 14.27 2.21 0.29
C PRO A 134 13.25 3.33 0.10
N ALA A 135 11.94 3.03 0.12
CA ALA A 135 10.90 4.04 0.03
C ALA A 135 10.93 5.00 1.25
N ILE A 136 11.07 4.46 2.46
CA ILE A 136 11.26 5.25 3.70
C ILE A 136 12.47 6.18 3.55
N ASP A 137 13.61 5.68 3.07
CA ASP A 137 14.82 6.50 2.87
C ASP A 137 14.60 7.63 1.86
N ALA A 138 13.91 7.35 0.75
CA ALA A 138 13.59 8.34 -0.27
C ALA A 138 12.64 9.42 0.26
N PHE A 139 11.60 9.02 1.00
CA PHE A 139 10.66 9.95 1.64
C PHE A 139 11.33 10.80 2.72
N ALA A 140 12.18 10.22 3.57
CA ALA A 140 12.95 10.97 4.55
C ALA A 140 13.85 12.02 3.86
N THR A 141 14.51 11.64 2.76
CA THR A 141 15.31 12.58 1.95
C THR A 141 14.44 13.70 1.36
N ALA A 142 13.21 13.39 0.92
CA ALA A 142 12.27 14.40 0.43
C ALA A 142 11.93 15.45 1.50
N LEU A 143 11.68 15.02 2.75
CA LEU A 143 11.44 15.93 3.88
C LEU A 143 12.67 16.79 4.20
N GLU A 144 13.86 16.22 4.21
CA GLU A 144 15.10 16.98 4.46
C GLU A 144 15.34 18.08 3.42
N MET A 145 14.86 17.87 2.18
CA MET A 145 15.00 18.81 1.08
C MET A 145 13.89 19.86 1.00
N ALA A 146 12.74 19.63 1.64
CA ALA A 146 11.64 20.58 1.68
C ALA A 146 11.95 21.69 2.70
N THR A 147 12.35 22.88 2.23
CA THR A 147 12.89 23.93 3.13
C THR A 147 11.95 25.10 3.38
N ASP A 148 10.88 25.25 2.60
CA ASP A 148 10.07 26.48 2.58
C ASP A 148 8.57 26.18 2.69
N ASN A 149 7.79 27.18 3.11
CA ASN A 149 6.33 27.08 3.24
C ASN A 149 5.60 26.69 1.95
N HIS A 150 6.25 26.77 0.79
CA HIS A 150 5.69 26.32 -0.50
C HIS A 150 5.60 24.79 -0.60
N ASP A 151 6.31 24.05 0.26
CA ASP A 151 6.34 22.59 0.27
C ASP A 151 5.48 22.00 1.40
N MET A 152 4.63 22.80 2.07
CA MET A 152 3.82 22.32 3.21
C MET A 152 2.91 21.14 2.85
N GLU A 153 2.26 21.20 1.68
CA GLU A 153 1.43 20.09 1.16
C GLU A 153 2.29 18.84 0.91
N LEU A 154 3.45 18.99 0.25
CA LEU A 154 4.38 17.89 0.01
C LEU A 154 4.86 17.28 1.33
N MET A 155 5.26 18.10 2.30
CA MET A 155 5.71 17.61 3.60
C MET A 155 4.60 16.81 4.30
N ARG A 156 3.37 17.32 4.26
CA ARG A 156 2.20 16.63 4.81
C ARG A 156 2.01 15.26 4.18
N ASP A 157 2.02 15.18 2.84
CA ASP A 157 1.89 13.92 2.11
C ASP A 157 3.01 12.93 2.43
N VAL A 158 4.25 13.43 2.52
CA VAL A 158 5.40 12.60 2.87
C VAL A 158 5.28 12.06 4.30
N HIS A 159 4.83 12.87 5.26
CA HIS A 159 4.60 12.42 6.63
C HIS A 159 3.52 11.33 6.69
N LEU A 160 2.40 11.48 5.97
CA LEU A 160 1.37 10.44 5.90
C LEU A 160 1.89 9.15 5.26
N LYS A 161 2.73 9.25 4.23
CA LYS A 161 3.37 8.10 3.59
C LYS A 161 4.34 7.38 4.52
N LEU A 162 5.17 8.13 5.24
CA LEU A 162 6.05 7.56 6.25
C LEU A 162 5.26 6.90 7.38
N ALA A 163 4.17 7.52 7.84
CA ALA A 163 3.31 6.94 8.87
C ALA A 163 2.79 5.56 8.45
N HIS A 164 2.26 5.46 7.23
CA HIS A 164 1.79 4.19 6.67
C HIS A 164 2.91 3.15 6.57
N LEU A 165 4.07 3.52 6.01
CA LEU A 165 5.20 2.60 5.84
C LEU A 165 5.72 2.08 7.19
N TRP A 166 5.89 2.96 8.18
CA TRP A 166 6.34 2.57 9.52
C TRP A 166 5.34 1.64 10.20
N SER A 167 4.04 1.90 10.11
CA SER A 167 3.03 1.04 10.74
C SER A 167 2.91 -0.31 10.03
N GLU A 168 2.70 -0.30 8.72
CA GLU A 168 2.26 -1.48 7.97
C GLU A 168 3.43 -2.37 7.55
N HIS A 169 4.60 -1.79 7.23
CA HIS A 169 5.73 -2.53 6.67
C HIS A 169 6.84 -2.79 7.69
N VAL A 170 6.93 -1.97 8.74
CA VAL A 170 7.95 -2.11 9.79
C VAL A 170 7.34 -2.55 11.12
N GLY A 171 6.10 -2.15 11.41
CA GLY A 171 5.47 -2.39 12.70
C GLY A 171 5.87 -1.41 13.80
N ASP A 172 6.48 -0.27 13.44
CA ASP A 172 6.89 0.77 14.37
C ASP A 172 5.79 1.84 14.49
N TYR A 173 4.81 1.56 15.35
CA TYR A 173 3.70 2.47 15.62
C TYR A 173 4.14 3.75 16.34
N GLU A 174 5.29 3.77 17.01
CA GLU A 174 5.81 4.98 17.66
C GLU A 174 6.25 5.99 16.59
N GLN A 175 7.04 5.54 15.61
CA GLN A 175 7.39 6.36 14.44
C GLN A 175 6.15 6.77 13.65
N ALA A 176 5.22 5.84 13.41
CA ALA A 176 4.01 6.13 12.67
C ALA A 176 3.18 7.24 13.36
N LEU A 177 2.94 7.12 14.68
CA LEU A 177 2.25 8.13 15.48
C LEU A 177 2.96 9.49 15.43
N SER A 178 4.30 9.51 15.54
CA SER A 178 5.08 10.75 15.46
C SER A 178 4.86 11.49 14.13
N HIS A 179 4.79 10.77 13.01
CA HIS A 179 4.52 11.38 11.71
C HIS A 179 3.09 11.94 11.62
N VAL A 180 2.07 11.21 12.09
CA VAL A 180 0.68 11.70 12.07
C VAL A 180 0.47 12.87 13.04
N ASP A 181 1.11 12.86 14.20
CA ASP A 181 1.09 13.99 15.13
C ASP A 181 1.68 15.25 14.51
N THR A 182 2.73 15.09 13.70
CA THR A 182 3.29 16.22 12.94
C THR A 182 2.25 16.75 11.96
N VAL A 183 1.59 15.88 11.18
CA VAL A 183 0.54 16.28 10.23
C VAL A 183 -0.59 17.04 10.91
N LEU A 184 -1.12 16.53 12.03
CA LEU A 184 -2.20 17.18 12.79
C LEU A 184 -1.79 18.50 13.44
N SER A 185 -0.49 18.77 13.54
CA SER A 185 0.06 20.05 14.03
C SER A 185 0.36 21.07 12.92
N MET A 186 0.37 20.63 11.66
CA MET A 186 0.59 21.51 10.52
C MET A 186 -0.66 22.34 10.27
N GLU A 187 -0.60 23.65 10.50
CA GLU A 187 -1.62 24.57 9.99
C GLU A 187 -1.44 24.70 8.48
N LEU A 188 -2.23 23.96 7.70
CA LEU A 188 -2.42 24.28 6.29
C LEU A 188 -3.00 25.70 6.23
N SER A 189 -2.47 26.54 5.36
CA SER A 189 -2.90 27.93 5.29
C SER A 189 -4.40 27.95 4.97
N ASN A 190 -5.22 28.27 5.98
CA ASN A 190 -6.61 28.67 5.83
C ASN A 190 -6.64 29.92 4.95
N ASP A 191 -6.59 29.74 3.64
CA ASP A 191 -6.87 30.81 2.70
C ASP A 191 -8.38 31.01 2.78
N ASN A 192 -8.82 31.78 3.80
CA ASN A 192 -10.17 32.06 4.33
C ASN A 192 -11.30 32.23 3.29
N ASN A 193 -11.49 31.23 2.44
CA ASN A 193 -12.64 31.06 1.59
C ASN A 193 -13.50 30.02 2.29
N ASP A 194 -14.75 30.38 2.58
CA ASP A 194 -15.77 29.55 3.21
C ASP A 194 -16.16 28.29 2.39
N ASP A 195 -15.28 27.82 1.50
CA ASP A 195 -15.45 26.68 0.56
C ASP A 195 -14.32 25.62 0.71
N ASP A 196 -13.52 25.65 1.79
CA ASP A 196 -12.39 24.72 1.98
C ASP A 196 -12.81 23.42 2.70
N ASP A 197 -13.69 22.67 2.04
CA ASP A 197 -14.09 21.32 2.47
C ASP A 197 -12.90 20.33 2.48
N GLY A 198 -11.79 20.64 1.79
CA GLY A 198 -10.62 19.77 1.65
C GLY A 198 -9.78 19.62 2.93
N ALA A 199 -9.53 20.70 3.66
CA ALA A 199 -8.73 20.66 4.88
C ALA A 199 -9.41 19.84 6.01
N VAL A 200 -10.74 19.95 6.14
CA VAL A 200 -11.52 19.19 7.13
C VAL A 200 -11.51 17.69 6.80
N GLU A 201 -11.57 17.34 5.51
CA GLU A 201 -11.50 15.94 5.06
C GLU A 201 -10.12 15.33 5.30
N GLU A 202 -9.06 16.07 5.02
CA GLU A 202 -7.68 15.64 5.21
C GLU A 202 -7.32 15.42 6.69
N ASP A 203 -7.82 16.26 7.59
CA ASP A 203 -7.66 16.09 9.03
C ASP A 203 -8.45 14.88 9.54
N ALA A 204 -9.66 14.62 9.03
CA ALA A 204 -10.43 13.44 9.40
C ALA A 204 -9.73 12.13 8.99
N VAL A 205 -9.00 12.12 7.87
CA VAL A 205 -8.18 10.97 7.44
C VAL A 205 -6.98 10.78 8.36
N ALA A 206 -6.27 11.85 8.71
CA ALA A 206 -5.14 11.78 9.64
C ALA A 206 -5.59 11.34 11.05
N MET A 207 -6.73 11.84 11.52
CA MET A 207 -7.35 11.42 12.78
C MET A 207 -7.69 9.93 12.78
N ASP A 208 -8.27 9.43 11.68
CA ASP A 208 -8.59 8.02 11.53
C ASP A 208 -7.34 7.13 11.57
N GLN A 209 -6.28 7.50 10.83
CA GLN A 209 -4.99 6.81 10.87
C GLN A 209 -4.38 6.80 12.27
N LYS A 210 -4.41 7.93 12.97
CA LYS A 210 -3.92 7.99 14.36
C LYS A 210 -4.76 7.12 15.29
N ALA A 211 -6.08 7.11 15.14
CA ALA A 211 -6.97 6.29 15.96
C ALA A 211 -6.67 4.80 15.78
N PHE A 212 -6.40 4.38 14.54
CA PHE A 212 -5.92 3.05 14.22
C PHE A 212 -4.62 2.72 14.96
N PHE A 213 -3.59 3.57 14.87
CA PHE A 213 -2.30 3.31 15.53
C PHE A 213 -2.41 3.30 17.05
N LEU A 214 -3.32 4.10 17.61
CA LEU A 214 -3.65 4.05 19.04
C LEU A 214 -4.31 2.70 19.40
N ALA A 215 -5.28 2.23 18.62
CA ALA A 215 -5.91 0.92 18.84
C ALA A 215 -4.90 -0.23 18.70
N ALA A 216 -4.02 -0.17 17.71
CA ALA A 216 -2.92 -1.10 17.48
C ALA A 216 -1.99 -1.25 18.69
N THR A 217 -1.82 -0.18 19.46
CA THR A 217 -0.98 -0.13 20.67
C THR A 217 -1.77 -0.34 21.96
N GLY A 218 -3.05 -0.73 21.86
CA GLY A 218 -3.94 -0.99 23.00
C GLY A 218 -4.50 0.27 23.67
N GLN A 219 -4.32 1.45 23.09
CA GLN A 219 -4.83 2.73 23.60
C GLN A 219 -6.28 2.96 23.14
N PHE A 220 -7.16 2.02 23.45
CA PHE A 220 -8.53 1.96 22.91
C PHE A 220 -9.38 3.18 23.27
N GLU A 221 -9.30 3.73 24.50
CA GLU A 221 -10.07 4.91 24.88
C GLU A 221 -9.71 6.14 24.04
N GLN A 222 -8.41 6.32 23.75
CA GLN A 222 -7.94 7.43 22.91
C GLN A 222 -8.33 7.22 21.45
N ALA A 223 -8.24 5.97 20.96
CA ALA A 223 -8.68 5.62 19.61
C ALA A 223 -10.17 5.91 19.40
N ILE A 224 -11.03 5.46 20.32
CA ILE A 224 -12.48 5.70 20.31
C ILE A 224 -12.78 7.20 20.27
N ALA A 225 -12.18 7.98 21.18
CA ALA A 225 -12.41 9.42 21.23
C ALA A 225 -11.99 10.15 19.95
N LEU A 226 -11.00 9.62 19.24
CA LEU A 226 -10.52 10.18 17.98
C LEU A 226 -11.37 9.76 16.79
N TRP A 227 -11.84 8.51 16.75
CA TRP A 227 -12.85 8.07 15.78
C TRP A 227 -14.17 8.83 15.93
N ASP A 228 -14.61 9.12 17.15
CA ASP A 228 -15.80 9.96 17.38
C ASP A 228 -15.65 11.36 16.77
N GLN A 229 -14.47 11.97 16.93
CA GLN A 229 -14.16 13.26 16.32
C GLN A 229 -14.11 13.16 14.79
N ALA A 230 -13.39 12.17 14.25
CA ALA A 230 -13.26 11.96 12.82
C ALA A 230 -14.62 11.72 12.15
N LEU A 231 -15.47 10.87 12.73
CA LEU A 231 -16.81 10.59 12.22
C LEU A 231 -17.72 11.82 12.27
N THR A 232 -17.61 12.65 13.33
CA THR A 232 -18.36 13.92 13.40
C THR A 232 -17.96 14.89 12.29
N LEU A 233 -16.66 14.99 11.98
CA LEU A 233 -16.16 15.82 10.87
C LEU A 233 -16.61 15.26 9.51
N LYS A 234 -16.61 13.93 9.34
CA LYS A 234 -17.06 13.25 8.12
C LYS A 234 -18.57 13.40 7.86
N GLU A 235 -19.40 13.33 8.90
CA GLU A 235 -20.86 13.57 8.78
C GLU A 235 -21.18 14.99 8.32
N ALA A 236 -20.32 15.95 8.64
CA ALA A 236 -20.44 17.33 8.18
C ALA A 236 -19.96 17.54 6.73
N ALA A 237 -19.25 16.56 6.13
CA ALA A 237 -18.65 16.67 4.80
C ALA A 237 -19.69 16.54 3.66
N PRO A 238 -19.42 17.13 2.48
CA PRO A 238 -20.32 17.04 1.33
C PRO A 238 -20.55 15.60 0.84
N LYS A 239 -21.73 15.33 0.25
CA LYS A 239 -22.01 14.01 -0.35
C LYS A 239 -21.07 13.73 -1.53
N GLY A 240 -20.32 12.63 -1.45
CA GLY A 240 -19.43 12.14 -2.52
C GLY A 240 -17.94 12.42 -2.30
N SER A 241 -17.55 12.86 -1.10
CA SER A 241 -16.15 13.04 -0.72
C SER A 241 -15.45 11.74 -0.32
N ARG A 242 -14.11 11.75 -0.40
CA ARG A 242 -13.24 10.62 0.03
C ARG A 242 -13.41 10.25 1.51
N ALA A 243 -13.97 11.16 2.31
CA ALA A 243 -14.31 10.95 3.71
C ALA A 243 -15.25 9.76 3.97
N LYS A 244 -16.11 9.39 3.00
CA LYS A 244 -17.09 8.31 3.17
C LYS A 244 -16.51 6.90 3.11
N GLU A 245 -15.50 6.64 2.29
CA GLU A 245 -14.87 5.31 2.18
C GLU A 245 -14.11 4.94 3.47
N VAL A 246 -13.53 5.95 4.13
CA VAL A 246 -12.85 5.82 5.43
C VAL A 246 -13.86 5.82 6.61
N GLU A 247 -15.16 6.05 6.37
CA GLU A 247 -16.18 6.14 7.42
C GLU A 247 -16.60 4.75 7.95
N GLU A 248 -16.63 3.76 7.06
CA GLU A 248 -17.21 2.44 7.35
C GLU A 248 -16.28 1.57 8.20
N ASP A 249 -14.99 1.61 7.90
CA ASP A 249 -13.96 0.91 8.67
C ASP A 249 -13.80 1.50 10.07
N ALA A 250 -13.83 2.84 10.18
CA ALA A 250 -13.76 3.53 11.47
C ALA A 250 -14.88 3.09 12.43
N LYS A 251 -16.11 2.90 11.94
CA LYS A 251 -17.25 2.42 12.75
C LYS A 251 -17.00 1.01 13.28
N LEU A 252 -16.48 0.10 12.44
CA LEU A 252 -16.19 -1.26 12.87
C LEU A 252 -15.13 -1.30 13.96
N TYR A 253 -14.01 -0.64 13.71
CA TYR A 253 -12.87 -0.68 14.62
C TYR A 253 -13.17 0.04 15.92
N ARG A 254 -13.96 1.12 15.89
CA ARG A 254 -14.52 1.74 17.09
C ARG A 254 -15.39 0.76 17.87
N ALA A 255 -16.31 0.05 17.20
CA ALA A 255 -17.17 -0.94 17.86
C ALA A 255 -16.38 -2.11 18.48
N MET A 256 -15.33 -2.57 17.80
CA MET A 256 -14.39 -3.58 18.32
C MET A 256 -13.64 -3.07 19.55
N ALA A 257 -13.09 -1.86 19.49
CA ALA A 257 -12.37 -1.24 20.60
C ALA A 257 -13.27 -1.10 21.83
N HIS A 258 -14.53 -0.66 21.66
CA HIS A 258 -15.49 -0.66 22.75
C HIS A 258 -15.74 -2.06 23.31
N TYR A 259 -15.89 -3.08 22.46
CA TYR A 259 -16.13 -4.46 22.90
C TYR A 259 -14.98 -4.98 23.77
N ILE A 260 -13.73 -4.70 23.36
CA ILE A 260 -12.53 -5.10 24.09
C ILE A 260 -12.54 -4.46 25.48
N LEU A 261 -12.75 -3.14 25.58
CA LEU A 261 -12.81 -2.44 26.87
C LEU A 261 -13.91 -2.97 27.80
N LEU A 262 -15.10 -3.29 27.26
CA LEU A 262 -16.21 -3.84 28.06
C LEU A 262 -15.84 -5.20 28.68
N ARG A 263 -15.15 -6.06 27.93
CA ARG A 263 -14.70 -7.37 28.43
C ARG A 263 -13.56 -7.26 29.45
N GLU A 264 -12.68 -6.27 29.34
CA GLU A 264 -11.65 -6.03 30.34
C GLU A 264 -12.21 -5.42 31.64
N GLY A 265 -13.28 -4.62 31.54
CA GLY A 265 -13.87 -3.88 32.66
C GLY A 265 -14.82 -4.67 33.58
N ASP A 266 -15.03 -5.98 33.36
CA ASP A 266 -15.94 -6.85 34.13
C ASP A 266 -17.39 -6.30 34.23
N ASN A 267 -17.79 -5.45 33.28
CA ASN A 267 -19.11 -4.83 33.20
C ASN A 267 -19.90 -5.44 32.04
N GLU A 268 -20.68 -6.49 32.33
CA GLU A 268 -21.58 -7.16 31.38
C GLU A 268 -22.74 -6.26 30.86
N GLN A 269 -22.81 -4.99 31.26
CA GLN A 269 -24.06 -4.22 31.24
C GLN A 269 -24.07 -2.91 30.45
N ASP A 270 -23.14 -2.71 29.52
CA ASP A 270 -23.23 -1.56 28.59
C ASP A 270 -23.21 -2.00 27.13
N ASN A 271 -24.37 -2.45 26.66
CA ASN A 271 -24.67 -2.80 25.26
C ASN A 271 -24.90 -1.56 24.38
N ASN A 272 -24.10 -0.49 24.56
CA ASN A 272 -24.14 0.67 23.67
C ASN A 272 -23.40 0.44 22.35
N ASN A 273 -22.71 -0.70 22.18
CA ASN A 273 -22.11 -1.15 20.91
C ASN A 273 -23.13 -1.66 19.88
N ASN A 274 -24.41 -1.66 20.23
CA ASN A 274 -25.45 -2.19 19.36
C ASN A 274 -25.66 -1.32 18.11
N ALA A 275 -25.44 0.01 18.17
CA ALA A 275 -25.76 0.87 17.03
C ALA A 275 -24.82 0.64 15.83
N ASP A 276 -23.50 0.68 16.04
CA ASP A 276 -22.50 0.45 14.99
C ASP A 276 -22.59 -0.99 14.46
N ILE A 277 -22.65 -1.99 15.35
CA ILE A 277 -22.79 -3.39 14.95
C ILE A 277 -24.11 -3.65 14.22
N VAL A 278 -25.23 -3.05 14.63
CA VAL A 278 -26.52 -3.19 13.92
C VAL A 278 -26.48 -2.51 12.56
N ALA A 279 -25.91 -1.32 12.46
CA ALA A 279 -25.75 -0.63 11.18
C ALA A 279 -24.90 -1.47 10.22
N MET A 280 -23.75 -1.95 10.69
CA MET A 280 -22.86 -2.81 9.91
C MET A 280 -23.44 -4.18 9.59
N THR A 281 -24.28 -4.76 10.44
CA THR A 281 -24.98 -6.02 10.11
C THR A 281 -25.90 -5.83 8.91
N GLN A 282 -26.42 -4.62 8.67
CA GLN A 282 -27.26 -4.30 7.51
C GLN A 282 -26.42 -3.92 6.28
N GLU A 283 -25.32 -3.19 6.47
CA GLU A 283 -24.49 -2.65 5.39
C GLU A 283 -23.41 -3.64 4.91
N GLN A 284 -22.72 -4.30 5.85
CA GLN A 284 -21.57 -5.19 5.62
C GLN A 284 -21.60 -6.40 6.57
N PRO A 285 -22.58 -7.32 6.41
CA PRO A 285 -22.77 -8.44 7.34
C PRO A 285 -21.52 -9.34 7.48
N HIS A 286 -20.75 -9.51 6.41
CA HIS A 286 -19.54 -10.34 6.38
C HIS A 286 -18.45 -9.86 7.36
N LYS A 287 -18.29 -8.55 7.59
CA LYS A 287 -17.34 -8.01 8.59
C LYS A 287 -17.79 -8.33 10.01
N VAL A 288 -19.10 -8.22 10.29
CA VAL A 288 -19.67 -8.58 11.60
C VAL A 288 -19.59 -10.08 11.84
N GLU A 289 -19.84 -10.90 10.82
CA GLU A 289 -19.67 -12.35 10.87
C GLU A 289 -18.23 -12.76 11.14
N SER A 290 -17.26 -12.12 10.47
CA SER A 290 -15.83 -12.33 10.70
C SER A 290 -15.42 -11.98 12.14
N TRP A 291 -15.89 -10.84 12.65
CA TRP A 291 -15.66 -10.47 14.04
C TRP A 291 -16.25 -11.50 15.02
N ASN A 292 -17.50 -11.93 14.78
CA ASN A 292 -18.13 -12.96 15.60
C ASN A 292 -17.38 -14.30 15.53
N TYR A 293 -16.82 -14.65 14.37
CA TYR A 293 -16.01 -15.85 14.20
C TYR A 293 -14.75 -15.80 15.09
N VAL A 294 -14.03 -14.69 15.10
CA VAL A 294 -12.86 -14.46 15.97
C VAL A 294 -13.25 -14.57 17.46
N LEU A 295 -14.41 -14.03 17.85
CA LEU A 295 -14.89 -14.14 19.24
C LEU A 295 -15.24 -15.58 19.64
N GLN A 296 -15.69 -16.41 18.70
CA GLN A 296 -15.99 -17.83 18.93
C GLN A 296 -14.73 -18.71 18.88
N HIS A 297 -13.69 -18.25 18.20
CA HIS A 297 -12.42 -18.95 18.02
C HIS A 297 -11.24 -18.06 18.45
N PRO A 298 -11.19 -17.62 19.73
CA PRO A 298 -10.15 -16.69 20.16
C PRO A 298 -8.75 -17.32 20.00
N PRO A 299 -7.72 -16.51 19.70
CA PRO A 299 -6.35 -16.99 19.65
C PRO A 299 -5.92 -17.68 20.94
N THR A 300 -5.19 -18.78 20.83
CA THR A 300 -4.53 -19.43 21.96
C THR A 300 -3.45 -18.51 22.51
N THR A 301 -3.57 -18.17 23.79
CA THR A 301 -2.60 -17.35 24.52
C THR A 301 -2.37 -17.94 25.92
N SER A 302 -1.21 -17.64 26.50
CA SER A 302 -0.87 -18.00 27.88
C SER A 302 -1.54 -17.10 28.92
N THR A 303 -2.12 -15.97 28.50
CA THR A 303 -2.84 -15.01 29.32
C THR A 303 -4.33 -15.02 28.98
N ASN A 304 -5.19 -14.45 29.82
CA ASN A 304 -6.61 -14.24 29.46
C ASN A 304 -6.84 -13.05 28.50
N VAL A 305 -5.77 -12.47 27.96
CA VAL A 305 -5.78 -11.22 27.20
C VAL A 305 -5.67 -11.52 25.70
N TRP A 306 -6.61 -12.27 25.17
CA TRP A 306 -6.58 -12.77 23.78
C TRP A 306 -6.52 -11.67 22.72
N HIS A 307 -7.04 -10.46 23.01
CA HIS A 307 -7.01 -9.34 22.08
C HIS A 307 -5.58 -8.80 21.84
N GLN A 308 -4.59 -9.14 22.68
CA GLN A 308 -3.17 -8.87 22.39
C GLN A 308 -2.64 -9.69 21.20
N ARG A 309 -3.44 -10.63 20.71
CA ARG A 309 -3.18 -11.43 19.51
C ARG A 309 -4.00 -10.95 18.31
N LEU A 310 -4.63 -9.76 18.44
CA LEU A 310 -5.15 -9.00 17.31
C LEU A 310 -4.06 -8.03 16.87
N PHE A 311 -3.55 -8.27 15.67
CA PHE A 311 -2.57 -7.42 15.02
C PHE A 311 -3.29 -6.43 14.12
N SER A 312 -2.60 -5.33 13.80
CA SER A 312 -3.13 -4.28 12.95
C SER A 312 -2.36 -4.09 11.66
N GLY A 313 -1.38 -4.93 11.37
CA GLY A 313 -0.64 -4.87 10.11
C GLY A 313 0.10 -6.17 9.83
N THR A 314 0.36 -6.41 8.55
CA THR A 314 0.95 -7.67 8.07
C THR A 314 2.36 -7.89 8.60
N ALA A 315 3.17 -6.83 8.72
CA ALA A 315 4.57 -7.00 9.09
C ALA A 315 4.77 -7.58 10.50
N THR A 316 4.05 -7.03 11.49
CA THR A 316 4.13 -7.51 12.88
C THR A 316 3.54 -8.90 13.05
N LEU A 317 2.46 -9.20 12.32
CA LEU A 317 1.82 -10.51 12.31
C LEU A 317 2.74 -11.59 11.71
N LEU A 318 3.38 -11.32 10.57
CA LEU A 318 4.34 -12.25 9.95
C LEU A 318 5.58 -12.47 10.83
N GLN A 319 6.09 -11.42 11.47
CA GLN A 319 7.22 -11.54 12.39
C GLN A 319 6.89 -12.44 13.57
N ASP A 320 5.71 -12.25 14.17
CA ASP A 320 5.24 -13.07 15.29
C ASP A 320 4.96 -14.53 14.84
N ALA A 321 4.30 -14.71 13.69
CA ALA A 321 4.04 -16.03 13.11
C ALA A 321 5.33 -16.83 12.89
N LEU A 322 6.38 -16.19 12.37
CA LEU A 322 7.68 -16.82 12.13
C LEU A 322 8.41 -17.20 13.44
N GLN A 323 8.24 -16.41 14.50
CA GLN A 323 8.77 -16.73 15.84
C GLN A 323 8.00 -17.88 16.50
N ALA A 324 6.70 -17.95 16.24
CA ALA A 324 5.81 -18.99 16.75
C ALA A 324 5.92 -20.33 16.01
N ALA A 325 6.55 -20.35 14.84
CA ALA A 325 6.80 -21.53 14.04
C ALA A 325 7.92 -22.40 14.61
N ARG A 326 7.91 -23.69 14.25
CA ARG A 326 9.07 -24.58 14.47
C ARG A 326 10.35 -23.96 13.89
N PRO A 327 11.54 -24.21 14.47
CA PRO A 327 12.76 -23.50 14.07
C PRO A 327 13.34 -23.99 12.73
N ASP A 328 13.00 -25.21 12.32
CA ASP A 328 13.53 -25.90 11.14
C ASP A 328 12.48 -26.05 10.04
N GLY A 329 12.93 -26.12 8.79
CA GLY A 329 12.07 -26.45 7.65
C GLY A 329 11.96 -25.34 6.60
N LEU A 330 11.04 -25.57 5.67
CA LEU A 330 10.79 -24.70 4.51
C LEU A 330 10.00 -23.46 4.92
N ILE A 331 10.35 -22.31 4.35
CA ILE A 331 9.56 -21.08 4.44
C ILE A 331 9.11 -20.75 3.03
N CYS A 332 7.78 -20.76 2.82
CA CYS A 332 7.20 -20.54 1.50
C CYS A 332 6.20 -19.38 1.53
N GLU A 333 6.17 -18.60 0.46
CA GLU A 333 5.12 -17.62 0.17
C GLU A 333 4.44 -17.97 -1.16
N PHE A 334 3.12 -17.93 -1.19
CA PHE A 334 2.30 -18.25 -2.35
C PHE A 334 1.46 -17.05 -2.73
N GLY A 335 1.76 -16.45 -3.88
CA GLY A 335 1.38 -15.07 -4.18
C GLY A 335 2.41 -14.11 -3.59
N VAL A 336 3.24 -13.55 -4.47
CA VAL A 336 4.40 -12.72 -4.15
C VAL A 336 4.19 -11.30 -4.65
N PHE A 337 3.55 -11.15 -5.81
CA PHE A 337 3.33 -9.88 -6.49
C PHE A 337 4.63 -9.05 -6.59
N HIS A 338 4.68 -7.86 -6.02
CA HIS A 338 5.88 -7.02 -5.99
C HIS A 338 6.90 -7.40 -4.90
N GLY A 339 6.65 -8.44 -4.10
CA GLY A 339 7.60 -9.05 -3.16
C GLY A 339 7.72 -8.32 -1.82
N LYS A 340 6.68 -7.63 -1.37
CA LYS A 340 6.67 -6.86 -0.11
C LYS A 340 6.93 -7.78 1.10
N SER A 341 6.10 -8.80 1.28
CA SER A 341 6.11 -9.75 2.39
C SER A 341 7.28 -10.73 2.29
N ILE A 342 7.61 -11.27 1.11
CA ILE A 342 8.79 -12.15 0.98
C ILE A 342 10.10 -11.45 1.37
N ARG A 343 10.26 -10.15 1.06
CA ARG A 343 11.45 -9.38 1.49
C ARG A 343 11.49 -9.23 3.01
N LEU A 344 10.35 -9.00 3.65
CA LEU A 344 10.26 -8.95 5.09
C LEU A 344 10.65 -10.30 5.69
N LEU A 345 10.01 -11.40 5.29
CA LEU A 345 10.34 -12.74 5.77
C LEU A 345 11.83 -13.06 5.59
N ALA A 346 12.41 -12.70 4.44
CA ALA A 346 13.81 -12.94 4.13
C ALA A 346 14.77 -12.16 5.03
N SER A 347 14.34 -10.97 5.50
CA SER A 347 15.12 -10.15 6.44
C SER A 347 15.07 -10.66 7.88
N LEU A 348 14.06 -11.48 8.23
CA LEU A 348 13.83 -11.99 9.58
C LEU A 348 14.53 -13.34 9.86
N VAL A 349 15.14 -13.94 8.84
CA VAL A 349 15.83 -15.23 8.94
C VAL A 349 17.33 -15.10 8.64
N ASP A 350 18.10 -16.08 9.06
CA ASP A 350 19.51 -16.17 8.69
C ASP A 350 19.66 -16.20 7.16
N ALA A 351 20.69 -15.55 6.64
CA ALA A 351 20.96 -15.50 5.19
C ALA A 351 21.23 -16.88 4.55
N SER A 352 21.43 -17.93 5.35
CA SER A 352 21.52 -19.32 4.89
C SER A 352 20.16 -20.01 4.73
N THR A 353 19.09 -19.44 5.26
CA THR A 353 17.72 -19.96 5.18
C THR A 353 17.07 -19.45 3.91
N THR A 354 16.80 -20.35 2.98
CA THR A 354 16.07 -20.05 1.74
C THR A 354 14.61 -19.73 2.04
N ILE A 355 14.05 -18.76 1.31
CA ILE A 355 12.62 -18.50 1.23
C ILE A 355 12.16 -18.70 -0.21
N ASP A 356 11.16 -19.56 -0.39
CA ASP A 356 10.63 -19.92 -1.69
C ASP A 356 9.34 -19.15 -1.98
N GLY A 357 9.35 -18.29 -3.01
CA GLY A 357 8.19 -17.54 -3.47
C GLY A 357 7.59 -18.15 -4.74
N PHE A 358 6.29 -18.39 -4.77
CA PHE A 358 5.57 -18.98 -5.91
C PHE A 358 4.59 -17.95 -6.46
N ASP A 359 4.71 -17.62 -7.76
CA ASP A 359 3.83 -16.66 -8.42
C ASP A 359 3.90 -16.80 -9.95
N THR A 360 2.85 -16.39 -10.64
CA THR A 360 2.86 -16.23 -12.11
C THR A 360 3.54 -14.92 -12.52
N PHE A 361 3.45 -13.89 -11.67
CA PHE A 361 3.70 -12.46 -11.94
C PHE A 361 2.81 -11.87 -13.04
N GLU A 362 1.89 -12.66 -13.58
CA GLU A 362 0.96 -12.31 -14.66
C GLU A 362 -0.44 -11.95 -14.13
N GLY A 363 -0.67 -12.14 -12.83
CA GLY A 363 -1.94 -11.91 -12.16
C GLY A 363 -2.74 -13.20 -11.95
N ILE A 364 -3.93 -13.07 -11.35
CA ILE A 364 -4.81 -14.21 -11.07
C ILE A 364 -5.29 -14.89 -12.36
N PRO A 365 -5.30 -16.24 -12.42
CA PRO A 365 -5.63 -16.97 -13.65
C PRO A 365 -7.12 -16.99 -13.99
N GLU A 366 -7.99 -16.71 -13.02
CA GLU A 366 -9.44 -16.74 -13.13
C GLU A 366 -10.10 -15.56 -12.41
N GLU A 367 -11.40 -15.37 -12.65
CA GLU A 367 -12.21 -14.33 -11.99
C GLU A 367 -12.45 -14.67 -10.52
N TRP A 368 -12.34 -13.67 -9.64
CA TRP A 368 -12.56 -13.81 -8.20
C TRP A 368 -13.37 -12.65 -7.65
N GLY A 369 -14.63 -12.91 -7.28
CA GLY A 369 -15.55 -11.85 -6.86
C GLY A 369 -15.79 -10.84 -7.98
N ASP A 370 -15.41 -9.58 -7.73
CA ASP A 370 -15.46 -8.50 -8.74
C ASP A 370 -14.13 -8.32 -9.50
N GLU A 371 -13.09 -9.10 -9.17
CA GLU A 371 -11.77 -9.01 -9.78
C GLU A 371 -11.69 -9.89 -11.05
N PRO A 372 -11.44 -9.31 -12.24
CA PRO A 372 -11.30 -10.10 -13.47
C PRO A 372 -9.99 -10.88 -13.50
N ALA A 373 -9.94 -11.93 -14.34
CA ALA A 373 -8.70 -12.63 -14.63
C ALA A 373 -7.61 -11.67 -15.13
N GLY A 374 -6.38 -11.83 -14.61
CA GLY A 374 -5.25 -10.93 -14.85
C GLY A 374 -5.14 -9.75 -13.87
N SER A 375 -6.06 -9.62 -12.91
CA SER A 375 -5.91 -8.69 -11.78
C SER A 375 -4.68 -9.07 -10.94
N TYR A 376 -4.14 -8.11 -10.19
CA TYR A 376 -2.90 -8.27 -9.40
C TYR A 376 -1.67 -8.68 -10.23
N THR A 377 -1.62 -8.26 -11.49
CA THR A 377 -0.45 -8.50 -12.35
C THR A 377 0.72 -7.60 -11.97
N ALA A 378 1.91 -8.19 -11.80
CA ALA A 378 3.17 -7.44 -11.69
C ALA A 378 3.75 -7.11 -13.09
N ALA A 379 2.89 -7.01 -14.11
CA ALA A 379 3.27 -6.85 -15.51
C ALA A 379 4.25 -7.94 -16.01
N ALA A 380 4.16 -9.16 -15.49
CA ALA A 380 5.10 -10.27 -15.71
C ALA A 380 6.54 -9.96 -15.27
N GLU A 381 6.74 -8.98 -14.39
CA GLU A 381 8.04 -8.61 -13.85
C GLU A 381 8.30 -9.31 -12.51
N ILE A 382 9.41 -10.04 -12.44
CA ILE A 382 9.90 -10.62 -11.19
C ILE A 382 10.49 -9.49 -10.32
N PRO A 383 10.16 -9.42 -9.01
CA PRO A 383 10.72 -8.45 -8.08
C PRO A 383 12.25 -8.39 -8.14
N GLN A 384 12.79 -7.18 -8.33
CA GLN A 384 14.22 -6.93 -8.26
C GLN A 384 14.66 -6.59 -6.83
N ARG A 385 15.98 -6.62 -6.59
CA ARG A 385 16.59 -6.25 -5.30
C ARG A 385 16.08 -7.05 -4.09
N CYS A 386 15.67 -8.30 -4.31
CA CYS A 386 15.38 -9.23 -3.21
C CYS A 386 16.68 -9.73 -2.55
N PRO A 387 16.64 -10.06 -1.25
CA PRO A 387 17.74 -10.75 -0.57
C PRO A 387 18.18 -12.02 -1.31
N ALA A 388 19.47 -12.35 -1.23
CA ALA A 388 20.06 -13.47 -1.99
C ALA A 388 19.53 -14.86 -1.58
N ASN A 389 18.84 -14.96 -0.45
CA ASN A 389 18.19 -16.16 0.04
C ASN A 389 16.74 -16.33 -0.46
N VAL A 390 16.24 -15.45 -1.31
CA VAL A 390 14.92 -15.60 -1.96
C VAL A 390 15.07 -16.39 -3.26
N GLN A 391 14.20 -17.38 -3.47
CA GLN A 391 14.09 -18.16 -4.71
C GLN A 391 12.67 -18.08 -5.26
N PHE A 392 12.53 -17.75 -6.55
CA PHE A 392 11.23 -17.65 -7.20
C PHE A 392 10.94 -18.87 -8.07
N HIS A 393 9.72 -19.39 -7.94
CA HIS A 393 9.17 -20.47 -8.73
C HIS A 393 8.05 -19.90 -9.60
N VAL A 394 8.40 -19.53 -10.84
CA VAL A 394 7.51 -18.79 -11.75
C VAL A 394 6.56 -19.73 -12.47
N GLY A 395 5.25 -19.54 -12.28
CA GLY A 395 4.19 -20.28 -12.96
C GLY A 395 3.03 -20.64 -12.03
N LEU A 396 2.03 -21.33 -12.58
CA LEU A 396 0.88 -21.80 -11.80
C LEU A 396 1.32 -22.82 -10.74
N PHE A 397 0.64 -22.87 -9.59
CA PHE A 397 0.95 -23.80 -8.51
C PHE A 397 0.89 -25.26 -8.97
N ALA A 398 -0.12 -25.63 -9.76
CA ALA A 398 -0.24 -26.94 -10.41
C ALA A 398 0.98 -27.34 -11.28
N GLU A 399 1.79 -26.38 -11.73
CA GLU A 399 2.99 -26.63 -12.56
C GLU A 399 4.27 -26.62 -11.72
N THR A 400 4.36 -25.71 -10.74
CA THR A 400 5.57 -25.44 -9.95
C THR A 400 5.68 -26.34 -8.71
N LEU A 401 4.58 -26.54 -7.96
CA LEU A 401 4.57 -27.35 -6.74
C LEU A 401 4.97 -28.81 -6.97
N PRO A 402 4.49 -29.53 -8.01
CA PRO A 402 4.90 -30.91 -8.24
C PRO A 402 6.42 -31.08 -8.39
N GLN A 403 7.06 -30.13 -9.08
CA GLN A 403 8.51 -30.15 -9.29
C GLN A 403 9.25 -29.82 -8.00
N TYR A 404 8.78 -28.79 -7.28
CA TYR A 404 9.35 -28.36 -6.01
C TYR A 404 9.33 -29.50 -4.98
N VAL A 405 8.17 -30.14 -4.76
CA VAL A 405 8.06 -31.21 -3.74
C VAL A 405 8.82 -32.48 -4.12
N GLN A 406 9.05 -32.75 -5.41
CA GLN A 406 9.88 -33.85 -5.89
C GLN A 406 11.38 -33.60 -5.68
N SER A 407 11.80 -32.34 -5.66
CA SER A 407 13.21 -31.96 -5.51
C SER A 407 13.76 -32.10 -4.09
N THR A 408 12.88 -32.30 -3.10
CA THR A 408 13.24 -32.38 -1.67
C THR A 408 12.57 -33.56 -0.97
N ASN A 409 13.14 -34.07 0.13
CA ASN A 409 12.58 -35.21 0.86
C ASN A 409 11.72 -34.75 2.06
N PRO A 410 10.40 -35.05 2.09
CA PRO A 410 9.52 -34.64 3.20
C PRO A 410 9.93 -35.21 4.56
N ALA A 411 10.67 -36.31 4.61
CA ALA A 411 11.20 -36.86 5.85
C ALA A 411 12.32 -36.01 6.50
N THR A 412 12.89 -35.06 5.77
CA THR A 412 14.01 -34.22 6.25
C THR A 412 13.78 -32.72 6.04
N THR A 413 12.74 -32.33 5.31
CA THR A 413 12.38 -30.92 5.08
C THR A 413 10.91 -30.70 5.41
N PRO A 414 10.57 -30.58 6.72
CA PRO A 414 9.22 -30.18 7.14
C PRO A 414 8.93 -28.76 6.69
N VAL A 415 7.67 -28.33 6.73
CA VAL A 415 7.32 -26.93 6.56
C VAL A 415 7.49 -26.21 7.89
N ARG A 416 8.22 -25.11 7.89
CA ARG A 416 8.32 -24.18 9.02
C ARG A 416 7.14 -23.21 9.01
N LEU A 417 7.07 -22.41 7.95
CA LEU A 417 6.06 -21.37 7.78
C LEU A 417 5.57 -21.34 6.34
N ILE A 418 4.26 -21.15 6.16
CA ILE A 418 3.64 -20.84 4.87
C ILE A 418 2.93 -19.50 5.02
N ASN A 419 3.17 -18.58 4.09
CA ASN A 419 2.31 -17.42 3.84
C ASN A 419 1.45 -17.73 2.61
N VAL A 420 0.13 -17.89 2.79
CA VAL A 420 -0.86 -18.10 1.73
C VAL A 420 -1.47 -16.73 1.43
N ASP A 421 -1.18 -16.20 0.24
CA ASP A 421 -1.56 -14.87 -0.22
C ASP A 421 -1.96 -14.95 -1.70
N CYS A 422 -2.79 -15.95 -2.02
CA CYS A 422 -3.10 -16.31 -3.40
C CYS A 422 -4.56 -16.06 -3.78
N ASP A 423 -5.34 -15.51 -2.85
CA ASP A 423 -6.77 -15.15 -2.89
C ASP A 423 -7.73 -16.35 -3.12
N LEU A 424 -7.35 -17.24 -4.02
CA LEU A 424 -8.21 -18.25 -4.61
C LEU A 424 -8.29 -19.52 -3.77
N TYR A 425 -9.52 -20.01 -3.63
CA TYR A 425 -9.82 -21.33 -3.09
C TYR A 425 -8.96 -22.43 -3.72
N GLN A 426 -8.91 -22.50 -5.06
CA GLN A 426 -8.23 -23.58 -5.77
C GLN A 426 -6.71 -23.54 -5.58
N GLY A 427 -6.11 -22.34 -5.56
CA GLY A 427 -4.69 -22.16 -5.25
C GLY A 427 -4.36 -22.67 -3.85
N THR A 428 -5.20 -22.32 -2.87
CA THR A 428 -5.06 -22.79 -1.48
C THR A 428 -5.17 -24.31 -1.39
N VAL A 429 -6.13 -24.94 -2.09
CA VAL A 429 -6.25 -26.41 -2.13
C VAL A 429 -4.97 -27.05 -2.64
N GLU A 430 -4.40 -26.55 -3.74
CA GLU A 430 -3.16 -27.10 -4.32
C GLU A 430 -1.99 -27.01 -3.34
N ILE A 431 -1.82 -25.86 -2.67
CA ILE A 431 -0.78 -25.66 -1.64
C ILE A 431 -0.94 -26.71 -0.53
N MET A 432 -2.14 -26.84 0.03
CA MET A 432 -2.40 -27.77 1.13
C MET A 432 -2.17 -29.22 0.72
N GLU A 433 -2.59 -29.61 -0.49
CA GLU A 433 -2.43 -30.99 -0.98
C GLU A 433 -0.98 -31.37 -1.25
N PHE A 434 -0.21 -30.53 -1.95
CA PHE A 434 1.18 -30.84 -2.29
C PHE A 434 2.11 -30.80 -1.07
N LEU A 435 1.83 -29.93 -0.10
CA LEU A 435 2.65 -29.79 1.11
C LEU A 435 2.18 -30.66 2.29
N ALA A 436 1.02 -31.32 2.20
CA ALA A 436 0.46 -32.10 3.31
C ALA A 436 1.42 -33.10 4.00
N PRO A 437 2.34 -33.79 3.29
CA PRO A 437 3.32 -34.67 3.94
C PRO A 437 4.33 -33.94 4.85
N ARG A 438 4.48 -32.62 4.66
CA ARG A 438 5.45 -31.75 5.35
C ARG A 438 4.80 -30.85 6.40
N ILE A 439 3.48 -30.68 6.32
CA ILE A 439 2.68 -29.92 7.28
C ILE A 439 2.41 -30.80 8.50
N GLY A 440 2.99 -30.41 9.63
CA GLY A 440 2.94 -31.17 10.89
C GLY A 440 3.13 -30.29 12.11
N PRO A 441 3.27 -30.89 13.30
CA PRO A 441 3.38 -30.15 14.56
C PRO A 441 4.40 -29.00 14.48
N GLY A 442 3.97 -27.80 14.89
CA GLY A 442 4.77 -26.58 14.87
C GLY A 442 4.83 -25.84 13.53
N THR A 443 4.26 -26.41 12.46
CA THR A 443 4.05 -25.67 11.21
C THR A 443 3.11 -24.50 11.49
N VAL A 444 3.50 -23.29 11.09
CA VAL A 444 2.62 -22.12 11.12
C VAL A 444 2.17 -21.78 9.71
N ILE A 445 0.89 -21.52 9.55
CA ILE A 445 0.29 -21.11 8.28
C ILE A 445 -0.37 -19.75 8.51
N VAL A 446 0.00 -18.78 7.69
CA VAL A 446 -0.61 -17.45 7.63
C VAL A 446 -1.47 -17.42 6.37
N PHE A 447 -2.69 -16.91 6.50
CA PHE A 447 -3.64 -16.73 5.42
C PHE A 447 -3.90 -15.25 5.26
N ASP A 448 -3.79 -14.69 4.05
CA ASP A 448 -3.99 -13.27 3.80
C ASP A 448 -5.49 -12.91 3.76
N GLU A 449 -6.28 -13.73 3.04
CA GLU A 449 -7.71 -13.48 2.79
C GLU A 449 -8.60 -14.49 3.54
N TYR A 450 -8.45 -14.55 4.87
CA TYR A 450 -9.16 -15.52 5.72
C TYR A 450 -10.47 -14.99 6.31
N LEU A 451 -10.62 -13.67 6.43
CA LEU A 451 -11.72 -12.98 7.10
C LEU A 451 -12.10 -11.71 6.33
N MET A 452 -13.17 -11.04 6.75
CA MET A 452 -13.50 -9.65 6.39
C MET A 452 -13.86 -9.38 4.92
N THR A 453 -13.70 -10.34 4.00
CA THR A 453 -14.26 -10.27 2.63
C THR A 453 -15.68 -10.81 2.58
N PRO A 454 -16.49 -10.43 1.58
CA PRO A 454 -17.83 -11.01 1.40
C PRO A 454 -17.84 -12.52 1.19
N THR A 455 -16.77 -13.10 0.63
CA THR A 455 -16.67 -14.50 0.21
C THR A 455 -15.75 -15.34 1.11
N TRP A 456 -15.21 -14.78 2.21
CA TRP A 456 -14.19 -15.43 3.05
C TRP A 456 -14.49 -16.89 3.40
N VAL A 457 -15.76 -17.24 3.66
CA VAL A 457 -16.20 -18.61 4.00
C VAL A 457 -16.04 -19.63 2.87
N ASP A 458 -15.92 -19.18 1.62
CA ASP A 458 -15.82 -19.99 0.42
C ASP A 458 -14.41 -20.01 -0.20
N ASP A 459 -13.50 -19.15 0.28
CA ASP A 459 -12.14 -18.97 -0.23
C ASP A 459 -11.11 -19.77 0.60
N GLU A 460 -10.03 -19.13 1.08
CA GLU A 460 -8.93 -19.78 1.79
C GLU A 460 -9.39 -20.53 3.05
N TYR A 461 -10.37 -19.97 3.78
CA TYR A 461 -10.98 -20.63 4.94
C TYR A 461 -11.50 -22.02 4.60
N LYS A 462 -12.27 -22.13 3.51
CA LYS A 462 -12.88 -23.39 3.10
C LYS A 462 -11.83 -24.40 2.70
N ALA A 463 -10.88 -24.00 1.87
CA ALA A 463 -9.78 -24.85 1.43
C ALA A 463 -8.98 -25.40 2.62
N PHE A 464 -8.71 -24.55 3.62
CA PHE A 464 -8.06 -25.00 4.85
C PHE A 464 -8.92 -25.96 5.67
N GLN A 465 -10.22 -25.69 5.88
CA GLN A 465 -11.09 -26.59 6.64
C GLN A 465 -11.23 -27.97 5.95
N GLU A 466 -11.29 -28.01 4.62
CA GLU A 466 -11.29 -29.26 3.85
C GLU A 466 -9.97 -30.02 3.99
N ALA A 467 -8.83 -29.32 3.95
CA ALA A 467 -7.51 -29.92 4.19
C ALA A 467 -7.38 -30.49 5.61
N VAL A 468 -7.85 -29.75 6.62
CA VAL A 468 -7.91 -30.20 8.01
C VAL A 468 -8.64 -31.54 8.13
N GLN A 469 -9.82 -31.65 7.51
CA GLN A 469 -10.62 -32.89 7.52
C GLN A 469 -9.93 -34.02 6.74
N LYS A 470 -9.38 -33.70 5.56
CA LYS A 470 -8.76 -34.68 4.65
C LYS A 470 -7.48 -35.29 5.21
N PHE A 471 -6.66 -34.49 5.88
CA PHE A 471 -5.32 -34.87 6.36
C PHE A 471 -5.24 -35.11 7.86
N GLY A 472 -6.37 -35.00 8.58
CA GLY A 472 -6.43 -35.25 10.02
C GLY A 472 -5.59 -34.25 10.81
N TRP A 473 -5.60 -32.97 10.41
CA TRP A 473 -4.88 -31.93 11.13
C TRP A 473 -5.66 -31.49 12.36
N GLU A 474 -4.94 -31.29 13.46
CA GLU A 474 -5.43 -30.51 14.58
C GLU A 474 -4.62 -29.22 14.61
N TYR A 475 -5.27 -28.09 14.93
CA TYR A 475 -4.64 -26.78 14.90
C TYR A 475 -5.18 -25.87 16.01
N GLU A 476 -4.45 -24.79 16.24
CA GLU A 476 -4.85 -23.68 17.08
C GLU A 476 -4.68 -22.35 16.33
N TYR A 477 -5.55 -21.38 16.59
CA TYR A 477 -5.34 -20.01 16.13
C TYR A 477 -4.30 -19.33 17.02
N LEU A 478 -3.30 -18.70 16.41
CA LEU A 478 -2.28 -17.94 17.14
C LEU A 478 -2.55 -16.45 17.14
N ALA A 479 -3.12 -15.92 16.07
CA ALA A 479 -3.34 -14.49 15.88
C ALA A 479 -4.34 -14.24 14.75
N TYR A 480 -4.90 -13.03 14.75
CA TYR A 480 -5.67 -12.48 13.63
C TYR A 480 -5.22 -11.05 13.35
N SER A 481 -5.42 -10.58 12.13
CA SER A 481 -5.44 -9.16 11.79
C SER A 481 -6.72 -8.91 11.02
N LEU A 482 -7.67 -8.17 11.59
CA LEU A 482 -8.91 -7.85 10.88
C LEU A 482 -8.71 -6.76 9.83
N PHE A 483 -7.60 -6.02 9.94
CA PHE A 483 -7.23 -4.93 9.05
C PHE A 483 -6.61 -5.44 7.76
N SER A 484 -5.63 -6.33 7.89
CA SER A 484 -5.05 -7.06 6.76
C SER A 484 -5.80 -8.36 6.47
N LYS A 485 -6.93 -8.62 7.15
CA LYS A 485 -7.84 -9.76 6.94
C LYS A 485 -7.25 -11.16 7.25
N GLN A 486 -6.09 -11.18 7.87
CA GLN A 486 -5.27 -12.37 8.04
C GLN A 486 -5.67 -13.23 9.24
N ALA A 487 -5.39 -14.52 9.14
CA ALA A 487 -5.40 -15.45 10.27
C ALA A 487 -4.09 -16.26 10.33
N VAL A 488 -3.61 -16.49 11.54
CA VAL A 488 -2.43 -17.33 11.80
C VAL A 488 -2.85 -18.58 12.55
N VAL A 489 -2.52 -19.75 11.99
CA VAL A 489 -2.76 -21.04 12.63
C VAL A 489 -1.45 -21.78 12.88
N ARG A 490 -1.41 -22.57 13.95
CA ARG A 490 -0.34 -23.54 14.20
C ARG A 490 -0.91 -24.94 14.17
N ILE A 491 -0.30 -25.81 13.38
CA ILE A 491 -0.63 -27.23 13.37
C ILE A 491 -0.08 -27.87 14.65
N THR A 492 -0.94 -28.50 15.42
CA THR A 492 -0.59 -29.19 16.67
C THR A 492 -0.44 -30.70 16.46
N LYS A 493 -1.11 -31.24 15.44
CA LYS A 493 -1.05 -32.66 15.05
C LYS A 493 -1.39 -32.83 13.57
N SER A 494 -0.85 -33.87 12.93
CA SER A 494 -1.14 -34.20 11.54
C SER A 494 -0.94 -35.70 11.30
N ASP A 495 -1.95 -36.37 10.73
CA ASP A 495 -1.87 -37.79 10.35
C ASP A 495 -1.11 -37.98 9.02
N SER A 496 -1.04 -36.94 8.18
CA SER A 496 -0.31 -36.95 6.90
C SER A 496 1.19 -36.66 7.05
N PHE A 497 1.63 -36.12 8.19
CA PHE A 497 3.00 -35.67 8.39
C PHE A 497 4.00 -36.83 8.44
N VAL A 498 5.06 -36.74 7.63
CA VAL A 498 6.15 -37.73 7.57
C VAL A 498 7.52 -37.14 7.92
N GLY A 499 7.57 -35.88 8.33
CA GLY A 499 8.80 -35.16 8.68
C GLY A 499 9.33 -35.46 10.09
N PRO A 500 10.43 -34.82 10.47
CA PRO A 500 11.02 -34.99 11.80
C PRO A 500 10.09 -34.40 12.88
N ALA A 501 10.05 -35.09 14.03
CA ALA A 501 9.40 -34.56 15.23
C ALA A 501 10.05 -33.22 15.64
N MET A 502 9.28 -32.35 16.30
CA MET A 502 9.86 -31.23 17.02
C MET A 502 10.58 -31.78 18.26
N ASP A 503 11.87 -31.48 18.39
CA ASP A 503 12.70 -31.84 19.54
C ASP A 503 12.37 -31.03 20.81
#